data_AF-A0A937SPN7-F1
#
_entry.id   AF-A0A937SPN7-F1
#
_cell.length_a   1.000
_cell.length_b   1.000
_cell.length_c   1.000
_cell.angle_alpha   90.00
_cell.angle_beta   90.00
_cell.angle_gamma   90.00
#
_symmetry.space_group_name_H-M   'P 1'
#
loop_
_entity.id
_entity.type
_entity.pdbx_description
1 polymer ?
#
loop_
_entity_poly.entity_id
_entity_poly.type
_entity_poly.pdbx_seq_one_letter_code
_entity_poly.pdbx_strand_id
1 'polypeptide(L)' 'MDELSQAEQDTLRDIVENDRLRGALPAQHLQKLIDMGYAEQRHSGVIATGKARVLFRGKAAEKG' A
#
# COMPACT_ATOMS: atom_id res chain seq x y z
N MET A 1 12.86 11.61 0.09
CA MET A 1 11.53 11.00 -0.11
C MET A 1 11.66 10.17 -1.36
N ASP A 2 11.85 8.86 -1.23
CA ASP A 2 11.78 7.97 -2.39
C ASP A 2 10.36 8.03 -2.93
N GLU A 3 10.21 8.61 -4.12
CA GLU A 3 8.91 8.67 -4.80
C GLU A 3 8.50 7.25 -5.19
N LEU A 4 7.31 6.84 -4.72
CA LEU A 4 6.68 5.59 -5.14
C LEU A 4 6.36 5.69 -6.63
N SER A 5 6.75 4.68 -7.41
CA SER A 5 6.30 4.59 -8.80
C SER A 5 4.78 4.50 -8.90
N GLN A 6 4.22 4.84 -10.05
CA GLN A 6 2.78 4.78 -10.26
C GLN A 6 2.21 3.39 -9.93
N ALA A 7 2.89 2.32 -10.36
CA ALA A 7 2.48 0.95 -10.08
C ALA A 7 2.51 0.59 -8.59
N GLU A 8 3.46 1.14 -7.83
CA GLU A 8 3.51 0.97 -6.37
C GLU A 8 2.40 1.76 -5.68
N GLN A 9 2.05 2.94 -6.19
CA GLN A 9 0.92 3.72 -5.67
C GLN A 9 -0.40 2.99 -5.92
N ASP A 10 -0.62 2.41 -7.10
CA ASP A 10 -1.82 1.62 -7.38
C ASP A 10 -1.86 0.36 -6.50
N THR A 11 -0.75 -0.35 -6.36
CA THR A 11 -0.61 -1.51 -5.45
C THR A 11 -0.94 -1.11 -4.00
N LEU A 12 -0.41 0.02 -3.53
CA LEU A 12 -0.65 0.47 -2.17
C LEU A 12 -2.10 0.93 -1.96
N ARG A 13 -2.69 1.60 -2.97
CA ARG A 13 -4.09 1.97 -2.97
C ARG A 13 -4.97 0.73 -2.82
N ASP A 14 -4.72 -0.29 -3.62
CA ASP A 14 -5.47 -1.54 -3.56
C ASP A 14 -5.39 -2.17 -2.16
N ILE A 15 -4.22 -2.20 -1.53
CA ILE A 15 -4.06 -2.74 -0.16
C ILE A 15 -4.81 -1.87 0.88
N VAL A 16 -4.88 -0.56 0.68
CA VAL A 16 -5.57 0.37 1.60
C VAL A 16 -7.10 0.27 1.44
N GLU A 17 -7.59 0.18 0.21
CA GLU A 17 -9.03 0.05 -0.09
C GLU A 17 -9.54 -1.38 0.14
N ASN A 18 -8.70 -2.38 -0.11
CA ASN A 18 -8.95 -3.77 0.21
C ASN A 18 -8.00 -4.22 1.31
N ASP A 19 -8.50 -4.19 2.55
CA ASP A 19 -7.75 -4.49 3.78
C ASP A 19 -7.05 -5.86 3.78
N ARG A 20 -7.37 -6.76 2.83
CA ARG A 20 -6.68 -8.02 2.58
C ARG A 20 -6.59 -8.33 1.10
N LEU A 21 -5.35 -8.50 0.62
CA LEU A 21 -5.10 -9.01 -0.74
C LEU A 21 -4.41 -10.38 -0.69
N ARG A 22 -5.04 -11.36 -1.34
CA ARG A 22 -4.49 -12.71 -1.55
C ARG A 22 -4.15 -12.90 -3.03
N GLY A 23 -2.91 -12.61 -3.40
CA GLY A 23 -2.30 -13.03 -4.67
C GLY A 23 -2.64 -12.22 -5.93
N ALA A 24 -3.40 -11.14 -5.85
CA ALA A 24 -3.75 -10.32 -7.02
C ALA A 24 -2.66 -9.33 -7.46
N LEU A 25 -1.72 -9.00 -6.57
CA LEU A 25 -0.71 -7.96 -6.81
C LEU A 25 0.67 -8.56 -7.09
N PRO A 26 1.51 -7.87 -7.89
CA PRO A 26 2.89 -8.29 -8.14
C PRO A 26 3.69 -8.38 -6.84
N ALA A 27 4.27 -9.55 -6.57
CA ALA A 27 5.05 -9.80 -5.35
C ALA A 27 6.20 -8.80 -5.16
N GLN A 28 6.83 -8.35 -6.25
CA GLN A 28 7.91 -7.37 -6.21
C GLN A 28 7.47 -6.00 -5.66
N HIS A 29 6.26 -5.53 -6.01
CA HIS A 29 5.76 -4.25 -5.52
C HIS A 29 5.28 -4.38 -4.08
N LEU A 30 4.61 -5.50 -3.77
CA LEU A 30 4.22 -5.82 -2.39
C LEU A 30 5.42 -5.84 -1.47
N GLN A 31 6.49 -6.55 -1.84
CA GLN A 31 7.71 -6.64 -1.04
C GLN A 31 8.32 -5.26 -0.80
N LYS A 32 8.43 -4.44 -1.85
CA LYS A 32 8.96 -3.08 -1.72
C LYS A 32 8.11 -2.21 -0.78
N LEU A 33 6.78 -2.27 -0.90
CA LEU A 33 5.85 -1.56 0.01
C LEU A 33 5.96 -2.06 1.46
N ILE A 34 6.22 -3.36 1.67
CA ILE A 34 6.48 -3.94 2.98
C ILE A 34 7.80 -3.42 3.55
N ASP A 35 8.89 -3.44 2.76
CA ASP A 35 10.21 -2.92 3.14
C ASP A 35 10.16 -1.42 3.51
N MET A 36 9.35 -0.63 2.81
CA MET A 36 9.14 0.78 3.12
C MET A 36 8.20 1.03 4.32
N GLY A 37 7.62 -0.03 4.89
CA GLY A 37 6.72 0.01 6.03
C GLY A 37 5.31 0.50 5.71
N TYR A 38 4.89 0.45 4.45
CA TYR A 38 3.53 0.81 4.00
C TYR A 38 2.57 -0.39 4.00
N ALA A 39 3.07 -1.62 3.93
CA ALA A 39 2.27 -2.83 4.02
C ALA A 39 2.88 -3.84 4.99
N GLU A 40 2.08 -4.81 5.46
CA GLU A 40 2.50 -5.90 6.33
C GLU A 40 1.95 -7.23 5.81
N GLN A 41 2.81 -8.24 5.68
CA GLN A 41 2.37 -9.59 5.33
C GLN A 41 1.86 -10.33 6.57
N ARG A 42 0.62 -10.79 6.52
CA ARG A 42 -0.01 -11.62 7.55
C ARG A 42 -0.38 -12.99 7.01
N HIS A 43 -0.69 -13.91 7.92
CA HIS A 43 -1.19 -15.24 7.59
C HIS A 43 -2.45 -15.20 6.69
N SER A 44 -3.24 -14.12 6.77
CA SER A 44 -4.44 -13.91 5.95
C SER A 44 -4.19 -13.26 4.60
N GLY A 45 -2.99 -12.73 4.32
CA GLY A 45 -2.69 -11.90 3.15
C GLY A 45 -1.89 -10.65 3.51
N VAL A 46 -1.70 -9.75 2.56
CA VAL A 46 -1.03 -8.46 2.80
C VAL A 46 -2.05 -7.40 3.21
N ILE A 47 -1.71 -6.60 4.23
CA ILE A 47 -2.56 -5.54 4.79
C ILE A 47 -1.82 -4.19 4.79
N ALA A 48 -2.55 -3.07 4.76
CA ALA A 48 -1.95 -1.74 4.81
C ALA A 48 -1.54 -1.37 6.24
N THR A 49 -0.40 -0.70 6.40
CA THR A 49 0.00 -0.14 7.69
C THR A 49 -0.66 1.21 7.96
N GLY A 50 -0.59 1.69 9.20
CA GLY A 50 -1.05 3.05 9.55
C GLY A 50 -0.36 4.14 8.71
N LYS A 51 0.91 3.95 8.36
CA LYS A 51 1.68 4.86 7.51
C LYS A 51 1.06 4.98 6.10
N ALA A 52 0.65 3.86 5.51
CA ALA A 52 -0.03 3.85 4.22
C ALA A 52 -1.39 4.54 4.26
N ARG A 53 -2.19 4.25 5.30
CA ARG A 53 -3.49 4.91 5.49
C ARG A 53 -3.35 6.43 5.61
N VAL A 54 -2.31 6.92 6.30
CA VAL A 54 -2.01 8.36 6.39
C VAL A 54 -1.59 8.94 5.04
N LEU A 55 -0.69 8.26 4.32
CA LEU A 55 -0.25 8.69 2.98
C LEU A 55 -1.44 8.86 2.02
N PHE A 56 -2.36 7.90 2.00
CA PHE A 56 -3.54 7.92 1.14
C PHE A 56 -4.61 8.91 1.60
N ARG A 57 -4.87 9.00 2.91
CA ARG A 57 -5.83 9.95 3.47
C ARG A 57 -5.35 11.40 3.33
N GLY A 58 -4.05 11.66 3.48
CA GLY A 58 -3.45 12.97 3.24
C GLY A 58 -3.64 13.41 1.79
N LYS A 59 -3.43 12.50 0.83
CA LYS A 59 -3.64 12.78 -0.61
C LYS A 59 -5.11 13.04 -0.98
N ALA A 60 -6.06 12.47 -0.24
CA ALA A 60 -7.49 12.73 -0.41
C ALA A 60 -7.92 14.10 0.13
N ALA A 61 -7.23 14.63 1.15
CA ALA A 61 -7.53 15.93 1.74
C ALA A 61 -7.02 17.12 0.89
N GLU A 62 -6.02 16.91 0.03
CA GLU A 62 -5.51 17.95 -0.89
C GLU A 62 -6.38 18.17 -2.14
N LYS A 63 -7.48 17.43 -2.30
CA LYS A 63 -8.46 17.60 -3.40
C LYS A 63 -9.78 18.28 -2.97
N GLY A 64 -9.80 18.96 -1.82
CA GLY A 64 -10.93 19.75 -1.33
C GLY A 64 -10.81 21.22 -1.69
#